data_AF-A0A9D4KB83-F1
#
_entry.id   AF-A0A9D4KB83-F1
#
_cell.length_a   1.000
_cell.length_b   1.000
_cell.length_c   1.000
_cell.angle_alpha   90.00
_cell.angle_beta   90.00
_cell.angle_gamma   90.00
#
_symmetry.space_group_name_H-M   'P 1'
#
loop_
_entity.id
_entity.type
_entity.pdbx_description
1 polymer ?
#
loop_
_entity_poly.entity_id
_entity_poly.type
_entity_poly.pdbx_seq_one_letter_code
_entity_poly.pdbx_strand_id
1 'polypeptide(L)' 'MEDYIDLLREFEMKKRAIDTTSVSKVTIKIPVSLSDLSKEITGMLLQDRLPITRYGKQVSLAPGGKLRLNSDLMR' A
#
# COMPACT_ATOMS: atom_id res chain seq x y z
N MET A 1 -3.27 -28.44 6.03
CA MET A 1 -3.27 -28.37 4.55
C MET A 1 -4.57 -27.71 4.04
N GLU A 2 -5.68 -27.86 4.76
CA GLU A 2 -6.97 -27.18 4.45
C GLU A 2 -6.92 -25.66 4.65
N ASP A 3 -6.15 -25.15 5.63
CA ASP A 3 -6.06 -23.71 5.92
C ASP A 3 -5.57 -22.84 4.73
N TYR A 4 -4.70 -23.40 3.88
CA TYR A 4 -4.18 -22.67 2.72
C TYR A 4 -5.21 -22.56 1.59
N ILE A 5 -6.10 -23.54 1.47
CA ILE A 5 -7.16 -23.56 0.46
C ILE A 5 -8.23 -22.54 0.84
N ASP A 6 -8.58 -22.46 2.12
CA ASP A 6 -9.54 -21.48 2.61
C ASP A 6 -9.02 -20.05 2.52
N LEU A 7 -7.73 -19.83 2.83
CA LEU A 7 -7.08 -18.53 2.65
C LEU A 7 -7.11 -18.08 1.18
N LEU A 8 -6.84 -18.99 0.23
CA LEU A 8 -6.91 -18.71 -1.20
C LEU A 8 -8.33 -18.43 -1.66
N ARG A 9 -9.33 -19.16 -1.14
CA ARG A 9 -10.75 -18.93 -1.43
C ARG A 9 -11.23 -17.57 -0.93
N GLU A 10 -10.88 -17.19 0.28
CA GLU A 10 -11.22 -15.87 0.83
C GLU A 10 -10.59 -14.75 0.00
N PHE A 11 -9.36 -14.95 -0.48
CA PHE A 11 -8.67 -14.00 -1.34
C PHE A 11 -9.38 -13.87 -2.71
N GLU A 12 -9.77 -15.00 -3.31
CA GLU A 12 -10.53 -15.04 -4.56
C GLU A 12 -11.91 -14.41 -4.45
N MET A 13 -12.62 -14.63 -3.34
CA MET A 13 -13.95 -14.05 -3.11
C MET A 13 -13.89 -12.53 -2.93
N LYS A 14 -12.91 -12.02 -2.17
CA LYS A 14 -12.70 -10.57 -2.02
C LYS A 14 -12.36 -9.88 -3.35
N LYS A 15 -11.69 -10.57 -4.27
CA LYS A 15 -11.37 -10.05 -5.60
C LYS A 15 -12.61 -9.85 -6.49
N ARG A 16 -13.67 -10.66 -6.30
CA ARG A 16 -14.93 -10.56 -7.07
C ARG A 16 -15.91 -9.51 -6.52
N ALA A 17 -15.69 -9.01 -5.31
CA ALA A 17 -16.53 -7.99 -4.66
C ALA A 17 -16.01 -6.55 -4.85
N ILE A 18 -15.21 -6.29 -5.89
CA ILE A 18 -14.70 -4.95 -6.19
C ILE A 18 -15.72 -4.26 -7.09
N ASP A 19 -16.57 -3.44 -6.47
CA ASP A 19 -17.45 -2.51 -7.17
C ASP A 19 -16.60 -1.49 -7.95
N THR A 20 -16.71 -1.56 -9.28
CA THR A 20 -15.96 -0.72 -10.24
C THR A 20 -16.36 0.76 -10.17
N THR A 21 -17.41 1.09 -9.43
CA THR A 21 -17.88 2.46 -9.19
C THR A 21 -17.16 3.14 -8.04
N SER A 22 -16.43 2.37 -7.21
CA SER A 22 -15.65 2.94 -6.13
C SER A 22 -14.30 3.44 -6.65
N VAL A 23 -14.10 4.76 -6.66
CA VAL A 23 -12.76 5.36 -6.65
C VAL A 23 -12.15 5.06 -5.28
N SER A 24 -11.83 3.79 -5.06
CA SER A 24 -11.50 3.28 -3.74
C SER A 24 -10.06 3.66 -3.42
N LYS A 25 -9.91 4.46 -2.37
CA LYS A 25 -8.63 4.88 -1.81
C LYS A 25 -7.89 3.65 -1.28
N VAL A 26 -6.98 3.09 -2.08
CA VAL A 26 -6.18 1.94 -1.67
C VAL A 26 -5.23 2.37 -0.56
N THR A 27 -5.38 1.75 0.62
CA THR A 27 -4.52 2.00 1.78
C THR A 27 -3.79 0.71 2.15
N ILE A 28 -2.46 0.75 2.14
CA ILE A 28 -1.58 -0.36 2.46
C ILE A 28 -0.85 -0.02 3.76
N LYS A 29 -0.85 -0.93 4.74
CA LYS A 29 -0.01 -0.75 5.94
C LYS A 29 1.41 -1.19 5.61
N ILE A 30 2.37 -0.29 5.75
CA ILE A 30 3.79 -0.62 5.59
C ILE A 30 4.25 -1.34 6.87
N PRO A 31 4.86 -2.54 6.75
CA PRO A 31 5.52 -3.17 7.87
C PRO A 31 6.62 -2.29 8.44
N VAL A 32 6.74 -2.23 9.77
CA VAL A 32 7.77 -1.43 10.46
C VAL A 32 9.17 -1.83 9.98
N SER A 33 9.42 -3.13 9.84
CA SER A 33 10.68 -3.67 9.32
C SER A 33 11.09 -3.14 7.94
N LEU A 34 10.12 -2.90 7.04
CA LEU A 34 10.41 -2.33 5.72
C LEU A 34 10.78 -0.84 5.82
N SER A 35 10.20 -0.14 6.79
CA SER A 35 10.50 1.28 7.05
C SER A 35 11.90 1.43 7.63
N ASP A 36 12.25 0.56 8.58
CA ASP A 36 13.58 0.52 9.21
C ASP A 36 14.66 0.15 8.20
N LEU A 37 14.42 -0.89 7.38
CA LEU A 37 15.32 -1.29 6.31
C LEU A 37 15.56 -0.15 5.29
N SER A 38 14.49 0.56 4.91
CA SER A 38 14.62 1.70 3.99
C SER A 38 15.52 2.80 4.58
N LYS A 39 15.37 3.07 5.88
CA LYS A 39 16.18 4.03 6.61
C LYS A 39 17.63 3.59 6.73
N GLU A 40 17.91 2.31 7.01
CA GLU A 40 19.29 1.80 7.04
C GLU A 40 19.98 1.91 5.68
N ILE A 41 19.28 1.55 4.60
CA ILE A 41 19.87 1.55 3.26
C ILE A 41 20.10 2.98 2.75
N THR A 42 19.21 3.92 3.08
CA THR A 42 19.22 5.26 2.46
C THR A 42 19.47 6.42 3.39
N GLY A 43 19.58 6.18 4.69
CA GLY A 43 19.79 7.21 5.71
C GLY A 43 18.59 8.14 5.93
N MET A 44 17.47 7.94 5.22
CA MET A 44 16.31 8.83 5.23
C MET A 44 15.04 8.07 5.61
N LEU A 45 14.10 8.77 6.25
CA LEU A 45 12.78 8.21 6.53
C LEU A 45 11.98 8.11 5.23
N LEU A 46 11.10 7.09 5.14
CA LEU A 46 10.22 6.89 3.99
C LEU A 46 9.40 8.13 3.65
N GLN A 47 8.94 8.88 4.66
CA GLN A 47 8.15 10.11 4.49
C GLN A 47 8.91 11.21 3.75
N ASP A 48 10.22 11.33 3.98
CA ASP A 48 11.06 12.36 3.38
C ASP A 48 11.49 11.96 1.96
N ARG A 49 11.57 10.64 1.72
CA ARG A 49 11.98 10.08 0.45
C ARG A 49 10.84 9.97 -0.55
N LEU A 50 9.62 9.67 -0.09
CA LEU A 50 8.44 9.44 -0.94
C LEU A 50 8.22 10.56 -1.99
N PRO A 51 8.29 11.86 -1.64
CA PRO A 51 8.08 12.97 -2.59
C PRO A 51 9.11 13.01 -3.73
N ILE A 52 10.31 12.49 -3.49
CA ILE A 52 11.43 12.47 -4.44
C ILE A 52 11.32 11.29 -5.41
N THR A 53 10.53 10.27 -5.06
CA THR A 53 10.32 9.11 -5.94
C THR A 53 9.43 9.47 -7.12
N ARG A 54 9.49 8.66 -8.19
CA ARG A 54 8.57 8.75 -9.34
C ARG A 54 7.08 8.70 -8.96
N TYR A 55 6.77 8.21 -7.77
CA TYR A 55 5.42 8.02 -7.25
C TYR A 55 4.99 9.10 -6.25
N GLY A 56 5.83 10.09 -5.94
CA GLY A 56 5.59 11.07 -4.87
C GLY A 56 4.29 11.88 -5.03
N LYS A 57 3.77 12.01 -6.26
CA LYS A 57 2.48 12.67 -6.54
C LYS A 57 1.28 11.74 -6.43
N GLN A 58 1.48 10.44 -6.58
CA GLN A 58 0.44 9.41 -6.65
C GLN A 58 0.23 8.72 -5.30
N VAL A 59 1.15 8.90 -4.37
CA VAL A 59 1.19 8.15 -3.12
C VAL A 59 1.48 9.09 -1.95
N SER A 60 0.78 8.88 -0.84
CA SER A 60 0.96 9.66 0.39
C SER A 60 1.12 8.75 1.60
N LEU A 61 1.97 9.14 2.55
CA LEU A 61 2.07 8.45 3.84
C LEU A 61 1.07 9.06 4.83
N ALA A 62 0.21 8.22 5.38
CA ALA A 62 -0.74 8.55 6.43
C ALA A 62 -0.20 8.14 7.81
N PRO A 63 -0.74 8.72 8.89
CA PRO A 63 -0.40 8.34 10.26
C PRO A 63 -0.50 6.83 10.50
N GLY A 64 0.44 6.29 11.28
CA GLY A 64 0.50 4.86 11.58
C GLY A 64 1.10 3.99 10.46
N GLY A 65 1.95 4.57 9.61
CA GLY A 65 2.70 3.83 8.57
C GLY A 65 1.81 3.35 7.42
N LYS A 66 0.68 4.03 7.17
CA LYS A 66 -0.26 3.64 6.12
C LYS A 66 0.06 4.39 4.83
N LEU A 67 0.44 3.67 3.78
CA LEU A 67 0.62 4.21 2.45
C LEU A 67 -0.73 4.29 1.72
N ARG A 68 -1.07 5.45 1.20
CA ARG A 68 -2.33 5.73 0.48
C ARG A 68 -2.03 6.03 -0.97
N LEU A 69 -2.67 5.30 -1.87
CA LEU A 69 -2.65 5.57 -3.31
C LEU A 69 -3.80 6.52 -3.66
N ASN A 70 -3.46 7.60 -4.35
CA ASN A 70 -4.42 8.58 -4.83
C ASN A 70 -4.79 8.22 -6.28
N SER A 71 -5.96 7.64 -6.46
CA SER A 71 -6.51 7.21 -7.75
C SER A 71 -6.85 8.37 -8.69
N ASP A 72 -7.02 9.59 -8.17
CA ASP A 72 -7.36 10.78 -8.96
C ASP A 72 -6.22 11.27 -9.87
N LEU A 73 -5.00 10.78 -9.65
CA LEU A 73 -3.79 11.17 -10.39
C LEU A 73 -3.29 10.11 -11.39
N MET A 74 -4.09 9.07 -11.66
CA MET A 74 -3.75 7.98 -12.61
C MET A 74 -4.37 8.15 -14.00
N ARG A 75 -4.61 9.40 -14.44
CA ARG A 75 -5.03 9.75 -15.81
C ARG A 75 -3.85 10.17 -16.68
#